data_AF-A0A9C6DIK4-F1
#
_entry.id   AF-A0A9C6DIK4-F1
#
_cell.length_a   1.000
_cell.length_b   1.000
_cell.length_c   1.000
_cell.angle_alpha   90.00
_cell.angle_beta   90.00
_cell.angle_gamma   90.00
#
_symmetry.space_group_name_H-M   'P 1'
#
loop_
_entity.id
_entity.type
_entity.pdbx_description
1 polymer ?
#
loop_
_entity_poly.entity_id
_entity_poly.type
_entity_poly.pdbx_seq_one_letter_code
_entity_poly.pdbx_strand_id
1 'polypeptide(L)'
;MSLPSDKVTTEQLTLTCDDCIDDDVTVQQSAEKQHQRQSQRQHYRKHQHQHQHQQQQQQQQQHQQCMFNSNVNADKRPQKAENDLSLKIKYKRSESKNKKTQSLFELFFEMVGEKEQRTREMGTLILLGTMFLFFIISLTGFFVMWFTEYYNNIFLSNLVLSRNSETAQKWMNPNSKYDTFLKVHIFNYTNIKDYLEGKAEKIQIKDLGPLTYKEHTTKVNVVFNDNYTVTFRDHRNYEFLPDKSSYGEHEKIFVPNVPLLAADFLIDQMRGLKKMTASMAIKTIGGNAFKTLTPLQYLWGYRDKISSLNFASGKSHFGLLMNRNGTSLDSLQINTGEDDLRKFGVVTQFNGMPLLDFWSEEQCNRIDGSDPSMFPPHLIENRSTLNVFLQVLCRKIPLKFEKQVTIFNNIEALRYRTPMNMFSHPSENSENECYCRNTQKCLPSGIINATKCYDNIPIYPSSPHFFAAEPDIYKHLDGIEPRQELHQTFADIHPRFGFPINGASRIQINIAVHKGSIVEQQLRRLRRDTILPLIWIEITTGDFTEDIIDTLYASTYGLNLIQCSLKYGTLLMCLIFFTIIVASFYCLAKKREIQLEKGEKILKAELKALNRIHLSSASLAQMQS
;
A
#
# COMPACT_ATOMS: atom_id res chain seq x y z
N MET A 1 35.36 -71.29 50.20
CA MET A 1 34.17 -71.97 50.77
C MET A 1 32.97 -71.35 50.09
N SER A 2 32.54 -71.89 48.95
CA SER A 2 31.67 -73.07 48.77
C SER A 2 30.24 -72.62 48.45
N LEU A 3 29.92 -72.72 47.15
CA LEU A 3 28.60 -72.95 46.52
C LEU A 3 27.80 -74.09 47.23
N PRO A 4 26.59 -74.50 46.79
CA PRO A 4 25.53 -73.91 45.94
C PRO A 4 24.10 -74.14 46.53
N SER A 5 23.02 -73.81 45.80
CA SER A 5 21.98 -74.80 45.40
C SER A 5 20.75 -74.10 44.77
N ASP A 6 20.59 -74.28 43.47
CA ASP A 6 19.30 -74.25 42.78
C ASP A 6 18.34 -75.31 43.34
N LYS A 7 17.02 -75.07 43.22
CA LYS A 7 16.10 -76.08 42.69
C LYS A 7 14.79 -75.45 42.19
N VAL A 8 14.54 -75.80 40.94
CA VAL A 8 13.46 -75.43 40.03
C VAL A 8 12.43 -76.57 39.99
N THR A 9 11.24 -76.28 39.45
CA THR A 9 10.28 -77.20 38.76
C THR A 9 9.42 -78.16 39.61
N THR A 10 8.19 -78.55 39.22
CA THR A 10 7.56 -78.74 37.88
C THR A 10 6.02 -78.86 38.07
N GLU A 11 5.11 -78.39 37.20
CA GLU A 11 4.44 -79.08 36.05
C GLU A 11 2.88 -78.94 36.19
N GLN A 12 1.97 -78.89 35.19
CA GLN A 12 1.98 -79.07 33.73
C GLN A 12 0.56 -78.77 33.12
N LEU A 13 0.45 -78.87 31.78
CA LEU A 13 -0.70 -78.90 30.84
C LEU A 13 -1.22 -77.53 30.30
N THR A 14 -1.41 -77.28 28.99
CA THR A 14 -1.52 -78.13 27.78
C THR A 14 -1.29 -77.30 26.50
N LEU A 15 -0.93 -77.97 25.39
CA LEU A 15 -0.59 -77.44 24.06
C LEU A 15 -1.73 -76.73 23.28
N THR A 16 -1.37 -75.78 22.41
CA THR A 16 -1.78 -75.71 20.99
C THR A 16 -0.90 -74.70 20.21
N CYS A 17 -0.49 -75.09 19.00
CA CYS A 17 0.26 -74.28 18.03
C CYS A 17 -0.65 -73.23 17.37
N ASP A 18 -0.14 -72.04 17.07
CA ASP A 18 -0.51 -71.20 15.91
C ASP A 18 0.42 -69.97 15.83
N ASP A 19 1.70 -70.19 15.49
CA ASP A 19 2.57 -69.12 14.96
C ASP A 19 2.56 -69.23 13.43
N CYS A 20 1.69 -68.45 12.77
CA CYS A 20 1.79 -68.08 11.33
C CYS A 20 0.70 -67.07 10.91
N ILE A 21 0.26 -66.15 11.78
CA ILE A 21 -0.73 -65.13 11.39
C ILE A 21 -0.43 -63.83 12.16
N ASP A 22 0.60 -63.08 11.75
CA ASP A 22 0.71 -61.64 12.12
C ASP A 22 1.70 -60.87 11.23
N ASP A 23 2.58 -61.55 10.50
CA ASP A 23 3.44 -60.92 9.49
C ASP A 23 2.70 -60.53 8.20
N ASP A 24 1.58 -61.19 7.87
CA ASP A 24 0.81 -60.92 6.65
C ASP A 24 0.01 -59.60 6.73
N VAL A 25 -0.43 -59.21 7.93
CA VAL A 25 -1.19 -57.97 8.17
C VAL A 25 -0.27 -56.74 8.08
N THR A 26 0.99 -56.89 8.46
CA THR A 26 1.98 -55.80 8.43
C THR A 26 2.49 -55.54 7.01
N VAL A 27 2.56 -56.58 6.16
CA VAL A 27 2.90 -56.45 4.73
C VAL A 27 1.75 -55.85 3.93
N GLN A 28 0.49 -56.20 4.23
CA GLN A 28 -0.68 -55.62 3.57
C GLN A 28 -0.84 -54.11 3.84
N GLN A 29 -0.61 -53.63 5.06
CA GLN A 29 -0.69 -52.19 5.38
C GLN A 29 0.41 -51.35 4.71
N SER A 30 1.59 -51.95 4.48
CA SER A 30 2.67 -51.33 3.72
C SER A 30 2.32 -51.22 2.23
N ALA A 31 1.72 -52.27 1.67
CA ALA A 31 1.26 -52.31 0.28
C ALA A 31 0.14 -51.28 0.00
N GLU A 32 -0.82 -51.10 0.91
CA GLU A 32 -1.87 -50.09 0.78
C GLU A 32 -1.34 -48.65 0.84
N LYS A 33 -0.36 -48.36 1.70
CA LYS A 33 0.31 -47.05 1.73
C LYS A 33 1.12 -46.77 0.47
N GLN A 34 1.72 -47.81 -0.15
CA GLN A 34 2.36 -47.66 -1.46
C GLN A 34 1.35 -47.44 -2.58
N HIS A 35 0.20 -48.12 -2.55
CA HIS A 35 -0.88 -47.93 -3.54
C HIS A 35 -1.49 -46.52 -3.49
N GLN A 36 -1.66 -45.95 -2.28
CA GLN A 36 -2.08 -44.55 -2.11
C GLN A 36 -1.04 -43.54 -2.64
N ARG A 37 0.25 -43.80 -2.41
CA ARG A 37 1.34 -42.96 -2.96
C ARG A 37 1.41 -43.02 -4.50
N GLN A 38 1.13 -44.17 -5.11
CA GLN A 38 1.06 -44.30 -6.57
C GLN A 38 -0.17 -43.60 -7.15
N SER A 39 -1.33 -43.67 -6.49
CA SER A 39 -2.55 -42.96 -6.89
C SER A 39 -2.38 -41.43 -6.84
N GLN A 40 -1.79 -40.89 -5.76
CA GLN A 40 -1.49 -39.45 -5.67
C GLN A 40 -0.47 -39.00 -6.74
N ARG A 41 0.52 -39.83 -7.08
CA ARG A 41 1.46 -39.54 -8.19
C ARG A 41 0.78 -39.56 -9.56
N GLN A 42 -0.19 -40.45 -9.79
CA GLN A 42 -1.00 -40.44 -11.02
C GLN A 42 -1.91 -39.21 -11.10
N HIS A 43 -2.45 -38.74 -9.97
CA HIS A 43 -3.25 -37.52 -9.91
C HIS A 43 -2.39 -36.27 -10.19
N TYR A 44 -1.18 -36.21 -9.64
CA TYR A 44 -0.23 -35.14 -9.90
C TYR A 44 0.24 -35.10 -11.37
N ARG A 45 0.47 -36.27 -11.99
CA ARG A 45 0.82 -36.37 -13.42
C ARG A 45 -0.32 -35.96 -14.34
N LYS A 46 -1.58 -36.28 -14.00
CA LYS A 46 -2.75 -35.80 -14.77
C LYS A 46 -2.91 -34.28 -14.69
N HIS A 47 -2.69 -33.68 -13.52
CA HIS A 47 -2.71 -32.22 -13.38
C HIS A 47 -1.58 -31.52 -14.16
N GLN A 48 -0.38 -32.12 -14.18
CA GLN A 48 0.73 -31.61 -15.00
C GLN A 48 0.45 -31.73 -16.51
N HIS A 49 -0.13 -32.84 -16.97
CA HIS A 49 -0.52 -32.99 -18.39
C HIS A 49 -1.62 -32.00 -18.79
N GLN A 50 -2.60 -31.70 -17.92
CA GLN A 50 -3.61 -30.67 -18.20
C GLN A 50 -3.02 -29.25 -18.24
N HIS A 51 -2.07 -28.91 -17.36
CA HIS A 51 -1.38 -27.63 -17.41
C HIS A 51 -0.52 -27.48 -18.69
N GLN A 52 0.16 -28.54 -19.12
CA GLN A 52 0.91 -28.53 -20.39
C GLN A 52 -0.01 -28.42 -21.61
N HIS A 53 -1.19 -29.07 -21.59
CA HIS A 53 -2.15 -28.98 -22.69
C HIS A 53 -2.77 -27.57 -22.81
N GLN A 54 -3.03 -26.89 -21.67
CA GLN A 54 -3.49 -25.50 -21.65
C GLN A 54 -2.41 -24.52 -22.14
N GLN A 55 -1.14 -24.74 -21.78
CA GLN A 55 -0.03 -23.92 -22.28
C GLN A 55 0.20 -24.09 -23.79
N GLN A 56 0.08 -25.31 -24.33
CA GLN A 56 0.16 -25.55 -25.78
C GLN A 56 -1.00 -24.92 -26.56
N GLN A 57 -2.22 -24.90 -26.00
CA GLN A 57 -3.36 -24.24 -26.63
C GLN A 57 -3.23 -22.71 -26.65
N GLN A 58 -2.69 -22.09 -25.59
CA GLN A 58 -2.40 -20.65 -25.60
C GLN A 58 -1.28 -20.27 -26.59
N GLN A 59 -0.26 -21.11 -26.74
CA GLN A 59 0.78 -20.89 -27.76
C GLN A 59 0.23 -21.06 -29.19
N GLN A 60 -0.66 -22.02 -29.44
CA GLN A 60 -1.31 -22.18 -30.75
C GLN A 60 -2.22 -20.99 -31.10
N GLN A 61 -2.94 -20.42 -30.13
CA GLN A 61 -3.75 -19.21 -30.35
C GLN A 61 -2.89 -17.98 -30.65
N GLN A 62 -1.77 -17.78 -29.95
CA GLN A 62 -0.82 -16.70 -30.26
C GLN A 62 -0.15 -16.88 -31.64
N HIS A 63 0.16 -18.12 -32.04
CA HIS A 63 0.74 -18.39 -33.35
C HIS A 63 -0.27 -18.17 -34.50
N GLN A 64 -1.55 -18.50 -34.31
CA GLN A 64 -2.61 -18.19 -35.27
C GLN A 64 -2.85 -16.68 -35.43
N GLN A 65 -2.74 -15.92 -34.35
CA GLN A 65 -2.96 -14.46 -34.38
C GLN A 65 -1.80 -13.70 -35.02
N CYS A 66 -0.56 -14.19 -34.87
CA CYS A 66 0.61 -13.67 -35.59
C CYS A 66 0.62 -14.03 -37.09
N MET A 67 0.10 -15.21 -37.47
CA MET A 67 0.01 -15.65 -38.87
C MET A 67 -1.10 -14.94 -39.67
N PHE A 68 -2.10 -14.36 -39.00
CA PHE A 68 -3.17 -13.59 -39.64
C PHE A 68 -2.75 -12.16 -40.02
N ASN A 69 -1.80 -11.56 -39.28
CA ASN A 69 -1.36 -10.17 -39.51
C ASN A 69 -0.15 -10.04 -40.45
N SER A 70 0.57 -11.11 -40.76
CA SER A 70 1.73 -11.07 -41.67
C SER A 70 1.41 -11.45 -43.13
N ASN A 71 0.23 -12.03 -43.40
CA ASN A 71 -0.14 -12.55 -44.73
C ASN A 71 -1.15 -11.70 -45.52
N VAL A 72 -1.50 -10.50 -45.04
CA VAL A 72 -2.28 -9.51 -45.81
C VAL A 72 -1.37 -8.34 -46.14
N ASN A 73 -1.03 -8.21 -47.42
CA ASN A 73 -0.28 -7.12 -48.09
C ASN A 73 1.21 -7.33 -48.32
N ALA A 74 1.55 -8.45 -48.97
CA ALA A 74 2.66 -8.46 -49.92
C ALA A 74 2.30 -9.35 -51.14
N ASP A 75 2.08 -8.65 -52.27
CA ASP A 75 2.50 -9.03 -53.62
C ASP A 75 1.74 -10.14 -54.39
N LYS A 76 0.99 -9.75 -55.46
CA LYS A 76 0.73 -10.57 -56.68
C LYS A 76 0.38 -9.73 -57.93
N ARG A 77 1.26 -9.82 -58.94
CA ARG A 77 1.06 -9.90 -60.41
C ARG A 77 2.00 -11.04 -60.93
N PRO A 78 1.89 -11.65 -62.15
CA PRO A 78 1.31 -11.15 -63.42
C PRO A 78 0.60 -12.17 -64.39
N GLN A 79 0.08 -11.61 -65.50
CA GLN A 79 -0.02 -12.05 -66.93
C GLN A 79 -0.87 -13.24 -67.45
N LYS A 80 -1.71 -12.94 -68.48
CA LYS A 80 -1.86 -13.73 -69.73
C LYS A 80 -2.47 -12.91 -70.90
N ALA A 81 -1.93 -13.13 -72.11
CA ALA A 81 -2.40 -12.71 -73.45
C ALA A 81 -3.61 -13.58 -73.91
N GLU A 82 -4.30 -13.47 -75.06
CA GLU A 82 -4.27 -12.77 -76.36
C GLU A 82 -5.67 -13.03 -77.00
N ASN A 83 -6.22 -12.15 -77.85
CA ASN A 83 -7.10 -12.52 -78.99
C ASN A 83 -7.53 -11.29 -79.83
N ASP A 84 -6.90 -11.22 -81.00
CA ASP A 84 -7.29 -10.93 -82.38
C ASP A 84 -8.57 -10.16 -82.84
N LEU A 85 -8.29 -9.36 -83.89
CA LEU A 85 -9.00 -9.16 -85.18
C LEU A 85 -10.02 -8.02 -85.48
N SER A 86 -9.53 -7.12 -86.35
CA SER A 86 -10.16 -6.41 -87.50
C SER A 86 -11.07 -5.17 -87.32
N LEU A 87 -10.62 -4.02 -87.88
CA LEU A 87 -11.14 -3.50 -89.16
C LEU A 87 -10.30 -2.31 -89.70
N LYS A 88 -9.99 -2.39 -91.00
CA LYS A 88 -9.28 -1.41 -91.83
C LYS A 88 -10.19 -0.25 -92.23
N ILE A 89 -9.68 0.99 -92.23
CA ILE A 89 -9.99 1.98 -93.29
C ILE A 89 -8.72 2.80 -93.62
N LYS A 90 -8.26 2.69 -94.88
CA LYS A 90 -7.31 3.62 -95.52
C LYS A 90 -8.11 4.78 -96.12
N TYR A 91 -7.63 6.02 -96.05
CA TYR A 91 -7.64 6.93 -97.22
C TYR A 91 -6.61 8.07 -97.10
N LYS A 92 -6.12 8.46 -98.27
CA LYS A 92 -5.04 9.42 -98.61
C LYS A 92 -5.40 10.89 -98.39
N ARG A 93 -4.37 11.68 -98.06
CA ARG A 93 -3.94 12.99 -98.63
C ARG A 93 -5.01 13.92 -99.22
N SER A 94 -5.17 15.12 -98.62
CA SER A 94 -5.00 16.41 -99.30
C SER A 94 -5.23 17.57 -98.32
N GLU A 95 -4.27 18.49 -98.28
CA GLU A 95 -4.40 19.83 -97.72
C GLU A 95 -5.53 20.62 -98.39
N SER A 96 -6.20 21.49 -97.63
CA SER A 96 -6.56 22.85 -98.06
C SER A 96 -7.26 23.65 -96.94
N LYS A 97 -6.58 24.74 -96.54
CA LYS A 97 -7.10 26.06 -96.12
C LYS A 97 -7.89 26.21 -94.80
N ASN A 98 -7.13 26.59 -93.77
CA ASN A 98 -7.25 27.83 -92.97
C ASN A 98 -8.67 28.33 -92.57
N LYS A 99 -9.08 28.02 -91.34
CA LYS A 99 -9.91 28.88 -90.46
C LYS A 99 -9.49 28.61 -89.00
N LYS A 100 -9.07 29.67 -88.29
CA LYS A 100 -8.76 29.64 -86.85
C LYS A 100 -10.02 29.29 -86.06
N THR A 101 -10.14 28.05 -85.62
CA THR A 101 -10.97 27.65 -84.48
C THR A 101 -10.04 27.47 -83.29
N GLN A 102 -10.21 28.32 -82.27
CA GLN A 102 -9.60 28.08 -80.96
C GLN A 102 -10.13 26.72 -80.46
N SER A 103 -9.21 25.81 -80.16
CA SER A 103 -9.53 24.42 -79.87
C SER A 103 -10.27 24.30 -78.53
N LEU A 104 -11.43 23.63 -78.53
CA LEU A 104 -12.14 23.16 -77.32
C LEU A 104 -11.21 22.37 -76.38
N PHE A 105 -10.13 21.81 -76.93
CA PHE A 105 -9.08 21.08 -76.22
C PHE A 105 -8.13 22.01 -75.44
N GLU A 106 -7.87 23.23 -75.90
CA GLU A 106 -7.08 24.21 -75.14
C GLU A 106 -7.86 24.77 -73.95
N LEU A 107 -9.15 25.04 -74.13
CA LEU A 107 -10.05 25.46 -73.04
C LEU A 107 -10.25 24.34 -72.00
N PHE A 108 -10.24 23.09 -72.45
CA PHE A 108 -10.25 21.92 -71.57
C PHE A 108 -8.91 21.74 -70.84
N PHE A 109 -7.75 21.99 -71.49
CA PHE A 109 -6.43 21.95 -70.84
C PHE A 109 -6.20 23.11 -69.86
N GLU A 110 -6.71 24.33 -70.14
CA GLU A 110 -6.74 25.44 -69.17
C GLU A 110 -7.65 25.12 -67.99
N MET A 111 -8.87 24.60 -68.22
CA MET A 111 -9.76 24.19 -67.13
C MET A 111 -9.21 23.02 -66.30
N VAL A 112 -8.51 22.06 -66.92
CA VAL A 112 -7.88 20.92 -66.24
C VAL A 112 -6.62 21.36 -65.48
N GLY A 113 -5.82 22.25 -66.05
CA GLY A 113 -4.65 22.86 -65.39
C GLY A 113 -5.03 23.75 -64.20
N GLU A 114 -6.09 24.57 -64.31
CA GLU A 114 -6.65 25.32 -63.18
C GLU A 114 -7.27 24.40 -62.13
N LYS A 115 -7.94 23.31 -62.51
CA LYS A 115 -8.45 22.30 -61.55
C LYS A 115 -7.32 21.61 -60.79
N GLU A 116 -6.25 21.24 -61.47
CA GLU A 116 -5.07 20.58 -60.88
C GLU A 116 -4.26 21.54 -60.00
N GLN A 117 -4.14 22.81 -60.39
CA GLN A 117 -3.50 23.85 -59.59
C GLN A 117 -4.35 24.21 -58.35
N ARG A 118 -5.66 24.36 -58.49
CA ARG A 118 -6.59 24.64 -57.39
C ARG A 118 -6.69 23.47 -56.39
N THR A 119 -6.58 22.21 -56.84
CA THR A 119 -6.51 21.04 -55.93
C THR A 119 -5.20 20.99 -55.16
N ARG A 120 -4.06 21.36 -55.77
CA ARG A 120 -2.76 21.44 -55.07
C ARG A 120 -2.71 22.57 -54.04
N GLU A 121 -3.33 23.71 -54.32
CA GLU A 121 -3.45 24.83 -53.39
C GLU A 121 -4.39 24.50 -52.22
N MET A 122 -5.56 23.89 -52.50
CA MET A 122 -6.45 23.33 -51.47
C MET A 122 -5.73 22.30 -50.59
N GLY A 123 -4.98 21.37 -51.18
CA GLY A 123 -4.20 20.37 -50.43
C GLY A 123 -3.14 20.98 -49.51
N THR A 124 -2.48 22.07 -49.95
CA THR A 124 -1.49 22.79 -49.14
C THR A 124 -2.12 23.53 -47.97
N LEU A 125 -3.29 24.15 -48.18
CA LEU A 125 -4.05 24.82 -47.12
C LEU A 125 -4.59 23.82 -46.08
N ILE A 126 -5.07 22.65 -46.52
CA ILE A 126 -5.51 21.59 -45.61
C ILE A 126 -4.32 21.08 -44.78
N LEU A 127 -3.15 20.87 -45.39
CA LEU A 127 -1.93 20.45 -44.69
C LEU A 127 -1.46 21.49 -43.67
N LEU A 128 -1.49 22.78 -44.02
CA LEU A 128 -1.16 23.85 -43.07
C LEU A 128 -2.17 23.94 -41.92
N GLY A 129 -3.46 23.77 -42.23
CA GLY A 129 -4.52 23.72 -41.23
C GLY A 129 -4.35 22.56 -40.25
N THR A 130 -4.01 21.37 -40.73
CA THR A 130 -3.75 20.21 -39.85
C THR A 130 -2.47 20.40 -39.02
N MET A 131 -1.39 20.92 -39.61
CA MET A 131 -0.16 21.24 -38.87
C MET A 131 -0.40 22.31 -37.79
N PHE A 132 -1.19 23.35 -38.08
CA PHE A 132 -1.57 24.35 -37.11
C PHE A 132 -2.40 23.75 -35.97
N LEU A 133 -3.34 22.86 -36.27
CA LEU A 133 -4.11 22.14 -35.24
C LEU A 133 -3.19 21.34 -34.31
N PHE A 134 -2.22 20.59 -34.86
CA PHE A 134 -1.25 19.86 -34.04
C PHE A 134 -0.32 20.78 -33.23
N PHE A 135 0.04 21.95 -33.77
CA PHE A 135 0.75 22.98 -33.02
C PHE A 135 -0.08 23.46 -31.82
N ILE A 136 -1.37 23.74 -31.99
CA ILE A 136 -2.24 24.17 -30.88
C ILE A 136 -2.40 23.06 -29.83
N ILE A 137 -2.58 21.80 -30.25
CA ILE A 137 -2.68 20.65 -29.33
C ILE A 137 -1.38 20.48 -28.53
N SER A 138 -0.23 20.53 -29.21
CA SER A 138 1.09 20.38 -28.56
C SER A 138 1.42 21.57 -27.64
N LEU A 139 1.06 22.80 -28.03
CA LEU A 139 1.20 23.99 -27.20
C LEU A 139 0.33 23.92 -25.95
N THR A 140 -0.92 23.44 -26.09
CA THR A 140 -1.83 23.20 -24.95
C THR A 140 -1.26 22.12 -24.04
N GLY A 141 -0.79 21.00 -24.60
CA GLY A 141 -0.16 19.93 -23.85
C GLY A 141 1.09 20.39 -23.11
N PHE A 142 1.94 21.20 -23.74
CA PHE A 142 3.10 21.82 -23.10
C PHE A 142 2.68 22.69 -21.92
N PHE A 143 1.68 23.57 -22.12
CA PHE A 143 1.20 24.45 -21.06
C PHE A 143 0.65 23.66 -19.88
N VAL A 144 -0.21 22.67 -20.14
CA VAL A 144 -0.79 21.80 -19.11
C VAL A 144 0.31 21.04 -18.38
N MET A 145 1.26 20.42 -19.07
CA MET A 145 2.27 19.58 -18.42
C MET A 145 3.31 20.38 -17.61
N TRP A 146 3.65 21.61 -18.02
CA TRP A 146 4.69 22.41 -17.37
C TRP A 146 4.15 23.36 -16.31
N PHE A 147 3.00 23.98 -16.54
CA PHE A 147 2.48 25.05 -15.69
C PHE A 147 1.31 24.59 -14.81
N THR A 148 0.90 23.32 -14.89
CA THR A 148 -0.17 22.78 -14.06
C THR A 148 0.23 21.46 -13.41
N GLU A 149 -0.36 21.16 -12.25
CA GLU A 149 -0.24 19.86 -11.57
C GLU A 149 -1.20 18.81 -12.11
N TYR A 150 -1.75 19.00 -13.32
CA TYR A 150 -2.81 18.17 -13.88
C TYR A 150 -2.46 16.68 -13.93
N TYR A 151 -1.24 16.33 -14.36
CA TYR A 151 -0.78 14.94 -14.40
C TYR A 151 -0.76 14.32 -13.00
N ASN A 152 -0.20 15.04 -12.02
CA ASN A 152 -0.11 14.56 -10.64
C ASN A 152 -1.50 14.44 -10.02
N ASN A 153 -2.38 15.42 -10.21
CA ASN A 153 -3.74 15.40 -9.69
C ASN A 153 -4.58 14.26 -10.26
N ILE A 154 -4.54 14.03 -11.58
CA ILE A 154 -5.23 12.88 -12.19
C ILE A 154 -4.71 11.59 -11.60
N PHE A 155 -3.39 11.46 -11.51
CA PHE A 155 -2.79 10.23 -11.05
C PHE A 155 -3.13 9.95 -9.58
N LEU A 156 -3.02 10.96 -8.71
CA LEU A 156 -3.37 10.85 -7.30
C LEU A 156 -4.89 10.68 -7.06
N SER A 157 -5.73 11.14 -7.98
CA SER A 157 -7.19 10.88 -7.90
C SER A 157 -7.53 9.40 -7.99
N ASN A 158 -6.64 8.55 -8.52
CA ASN A 158 -6.82 7.09 -8.51
C ASN A 158 -6.63 6.46 -7.11
N LEU A 159 -6.09 7.22 -6.13
CA LEU A 159 -5.98 6.77 -4.74
C LEU A 159 -7.32 6.84 -3.98
N VAL A 160 -8.28 7.60 -4.50
CA VAL A 160 -9.58 7.83 -3.87
C VAL A 160 -10.32 6.50 -3.64
N LEU A 161 -10.88 6.35 -2.44
CA LEU A 161 -11.72 5.22 -2.08
C LEU A 161 -13.15 5.44 -2.56
N SER A 162 -13.39 5.36 -3.87
CA SER A 162 -14.74 5.51 -4.42
C SER A 162 -15.51 4.18 -4.39
N ARG A 163 -16.83 4.29 -4.30
CA ARG A 163 -17.74 3.14 -4.26
C ARG A 163 -17.54 2.27 -5.50
N ASN A 164 -17.25 0.98 -5.30
CA ASN A 164 -16.97 -0.01 -6.36
C ASN A 164 -15.69 0.20 -7.19
N SER A 165 -14.76 1.07 -6.76
CA SER A 165 -13.44 1.16 -7.42
C SER A 165 -12.56 -0.05 -7.13
N GLU A 166 -11.62 -0.33 -8.04
CA GLU A 166 -10.58 -1.33 -7.84
C GLU A 166 -9.69 -0.98 -6.64
N THR A 167 -9.38 0.30 -6.44
CA THR A 167 -8.62 0.80 -5.28
C THR A 167 -9.33 0.47 -3.97
N ALA A 168 -10.65 0.72 -3.87
CA ALA A 168 -11.42 0.35 -2.71
C ALA A 168 -11.44 -1.18 -2.48
N GLN A 169 -11.56 -1.99 -3.53
CA GLN A 169 -11.52 -3.45 -3.40
C GLN A 169 -10.16 -3.96 -2.88
N LYS A 170 -9.06 -3.42 -3.40
CA LYS A 170 -7.70 -3.74 -2.94
C LYS A 170 -7.43 -3.27 -1.52
N TRP A 171 -8.00 -2.12 -1.12
CA TRP A 171 -7.91 -1.63 0.25
C TRP A 171 -8.74 -2.48 1.22
N MET A 172 -9.92 -2.95 0.82
CA MET A 172 -10.77 -3.82 1.63
C MET A 172 -10.17 -5.22 1.81
N ASN A 173 -9.62 -5.79 0.73
CA ASN A 173 -9.04 -7.13 0.73
C ASN A 173 -7.63 -7.09 0.09
N PRO A 174 -6.62 -6.61 0.82
CA PRO A 174 -5.27 -6.53 0.30
C PRO A 174 -4.68 -7.92 0.04
N ASN A 175 -3.77 -8.01 -0.92
CA ASN A 175 -3.08 -9.27 -1.21
C ASN A 175 -2.19 -9.66 -0.02
N SER A 176 -2.20 -10.94 0.37
CA SER A 176 -1.41 -11.48 1.49
C SER A 176 0.11 -11.38 1.32
N LYS A 177 0.59 -11.02 0.12
CA LYS A 177 2.00 -10.66 -0.11
C LYS A 177 2.40 -9.35 0.61
N TYR A 178 1.45 -8.48 0.95
CA TYR A 178 1.69 -7.23 1.68
C TYR A 178 1.44 -7.34 3.18
N ASP A 179 1.26 -8.56 3.70
CA ASP A 179 1.00 -8.80 5.12
C ASP A 179 2.14 -8.27 5.99
N THR A 180 1.78 -7.77 7.16
CA THR A 180 2.72 -7.20 8.14
C THR A 180 3.18 -8.26 9.13
N PHE A 181 4.28 -8.00 9.83
CA PHE A 181 4.68 -8.81 10.98
C PHE A 181 4.34 -8.09 12.28
N LEU A 182 3.59 -8.77 13.14
CA LEU A 182 3.46 -8.42 14.56
C LEU A 182 4.54 -9.19 15.32
N LYS A 183 5.48 -8.47 15.91
CA LYS A 183 6.48 -9.04 16.82
C LYS A 183 6.15 -8.65 18.24
N VAL A 184 6.05 -9.64 19.12
CA VAL A 184 5.71 -9.44 20.52
C VAL A 184 6.89 -9.83 21.40
N HIS A 185 7.18 -8.98 22.37
CA HIS A 185 8.20 -9.17 23.37
C HIS A 185 7.54 -9.19 24.74
N ILE A 186 7.84 -10.20 25.56
CA ILE A 186 7.21 -10.40 26.87
C ILE A 186 8.23 -10.19 27.97
N PHE A 187 7.85 -9.38 28.97
CA PHE A 187 8.68 -9.14 30.14
C PHE A 187 8.47 -10.24 31.19
N ASN A 188 9.44 -11.15 31.31
CA ASN A 188 9.42 -12.27 32.25
C ASN A 188 10.14 -11.91 33.56
N TYR A 189 9.46 -12.13 34.69
CA TYR A 189 9.94 -11.73 36.03
C TYR A 189 10.63 -12.90 36.71
N THR A 190 11.97 -12.92 36.73
CA THR A 190 12.74 -14.10 37.14
C THR A 190 12.90 -14.24 38.66
N ASN A 191 12.99 -13.12 39.39
CA ASN A 191 13.28 -13.10 40.83
C ASN A 191 12.20 -12.38 41.68
N ILE A 192 11.01 -12.13 41.13
CA ILE A 192 10.01 -11.28 41.80
C ILE A 192 9.58 -11.82 43.17
N LYS A 193 9.58 -13.14 43.38
CA LYS A 193 9.30 -13.75 44.70
C LYS A 193 10.36 -13.33 45.73
N ASP A 194 11.63 -13.44 45.38
CA ASP A 194 12.76 -13.06 46.24
C ASP A 194 12.73 -11.56 46.53
N TYR A 195 12.38 -10.73 45.54
CA TYR A 195 12.16 -9.31 45.75
C TYR A 195 11.03 -9.07 46.75
N LEU A 196 9.84 -9.65 46.56
CA LEU A 196 8.69 -9.43 47.46
C LEU A 196 8.94 -9.94 48.90
N GLU A 197 9.80 -10.94 49.08
CA GLU A 197 10.18 -11.52 50.37
C GLU A 197 11.28 -10.75 51.11
N GLY A 198 11.97 -9.81 50.48
CA GLY A 198 13.09 -9.09 51.12
C GLY A 198 14.49 -9.57 50.70
N LYS A 199 14.58 -10.66 49.91
CA LYS A 199 15.83 -11.36 49.58
C LYS A 199 16.64 -10.72 48.43
N ALA A 200 15.99 -9.96 47.56
CA ALA A 200 16.64 -9.24 46.44
C ALA A 200 16.35 -7.74 46.50
N GLU A 201 17.30 -6.88 46.10
CA GLU A 201 17.10 -5.42 46.12
C GLU A 201 16.38 -4.85 44.90
N LYS A 202 16.57 -5.48 43.72
CA LYS A 202 15.96 -5.08 42.44
C LYS A 202 15.16 -6.22 41.82
N ILE A 203 14.19 -5.87 41.00
CA ILE A 203 13.38 -6.81 40.23
C ILE A 203 14.12 -7.11 38.94
N GLN A 204 14.45 -8.38 38.69
CA GLN A 204 15.05 -8.83 37.45
C GLN A 204 13.95 -9.20 36.46
N ILE A 205 14.04 -8.60 35.28
CA ILE A 205 13.15 -8.82 34.16
C ILE A 205 14.01 -9.27 32.97
N LYS A 206 13.51 -10.27 32.24
CA LYS A 206 14.07 -10.65 30.93
C LYS A 206 13.07 -10.30 29.85
N ASP A 207 13.52 -9.57 28.83
CA ASP A 207 12.78 -9.42 27.58
C ASP A 207 12.90 -10.72 26.78
N LEU A 208 11.76 -11.40 26.59
CA LEU A 208 11.64 -12.62 25.80
C LEU A 208 10.92 -12.29 24.49
N GLY A 209 11.66 -12.24 23.39
CA GLY A 209 11.12 -12.00 22.07
C GLY A 209 12.21 -11.74 21.01
N PRO A 210 11.81 -11.59 19.74
CA PRO A 210 10.42 -11.52 19.29
C PRO A 210 9.73 -12.88 19.20
N LEU A 211 8.46 -12.95 19.59
CA LEU A 211 7.49 -13.89 19.05
C LEU A 211 6.84 -13.25 17.82
N THR A 212 7.12 -13.78 16.64
CA THR A 212 6.73 -13.18 15.36
C THR A 212 5.49 -13.86 14.81
N TYR A 213 4.48 -13.04 14.48
CA TYR A 213 3.24 -13.45 13.85
C TYR A 213 3.08 -12.71 12.53
N LYS A 214 2.66 -13.42 11.48
CA LYS A 214 2.17 -12.81 10.25
C LYS A 214 0.75 -12.31 10.48
N GLU A 215 0.53 -11.00 10.33
CA GLU A 215 -0.76 -10.33 10.48
C GLU A 215 -1.36 -10.07 9.09
N HIS A 216 -2.46 -10.76 8.77
CA HIS A 216 -3.28 -10.48 7.59
C HIS A 216 -4.50 -9.67 8.02
N THR A 217 -4.68 -8.48 7.44
CA THR A 217 -5.77 -7.56 7.78
C THR A 217 -6.70 -7.31 6.60
N THR A 218 -8.00 -7.50 6.80
CA THR A 218 -9.05 -7.15 5.84
C THR A 218 -10.03 -6.15 6.47
N LYS A 219 -10.76 -5.40 5.64
CA LYS A 219 -11.82 -4.48 6.08
C LYS A 219 -13.17 -5.18 5.94
N VAL A 220 -13.93 -5.23 7.03
CA VAL A 220 -15.26 -5.85 7.08
C VAL A 220 -16.31 -4.84 7.53
N ASN A 221 -17.58 -5.15 7.29
CA ASN A 221 -18.72 -4.26 7.59
C ASN A 221 -18.53 -2.85 6.97
N VAL A 222 -18.04 -2.82 5.73
CA VAL A 222 -17.68 -1.59 5.03
C VAL A 222 -18.94 -0.89 4.51
N VAL A 223 -19.09 0.39 4.84
CA VAL A 223 -20.23 1.23 4.44
C VAL A 223 -19.70 2.56 3.89
N PHE A 224 -19.97 2.83 2.61
CA PHE A 224 -19.67 4.12 1.97
C PHE A 224 -20.83 5.09 2.20
N ASN A 225 -20.57 6.16 2.93
CA ASN A 225 -21.55 7.15 3.35
C ASN A 225 -21.66 8.29 2.32
N ASP A 226 -22.80 8.99 2.31
CA ASP A 226 -23.07 10.08 1.37
C ASP A 226 -22.25 11.36 1.64
N ASN A 227 -21.57 11.44 2.79
CA ASN A 227 -20.69 12.54 3.17
C ASN A 227 -19.21 12.30 2.79
N TYR A 228 -18.94 11.53 1.73
CA TYR A 228 -17.59 11.22 1.24
C TYR A 228 -16.68 10.55 2.27
N THR A 229 -17.28 9.72 3.13
CA THR A 229 -16.55 8.91 4.11
C THR A 229 -16.86 7.43 3.95
N VAL A 230 -15.98 6.57 4.47
CA VAL A 230 -16.19 5.14 4.56
C VAL A 230 -16.02 4.67 5.99
N THR A 231 -17.03 3.94 6.49
CA THR A 231 -17.04 3.32 7.82
C THR A 231 -16.70 1.85 7.68
N PHE A 232 -15.81 1.32 8.52
CA PHE A 232 -15.39 -0.08 8.46
C PHE A 232 -14.91 -0.59 9.82
N ARG A 233 -14.67 -1.90 9.88
CA ARG A 233 -13.95 -2.56 10.98
C ARG A 233 -12.78 -3.35 10.42
N ASP A 234 -11.70 -3.44 11.17
CA ASP A 234 -10.59 -4.33 10.82
C ASP A 234 -10.91 -5.77 11.24
N HIS A 235 -10.64 -6.71 10.36
CA HIS A 235 -10.58 -8.14 10.67
C HIS A 235 -9.14 -8.61 10.50
N ARG A 236 -8.54 -9.12 11.58
CA ARG A 236 -7.13 -9.54 11.60
C ARG A 236 -7.01 -11.02 11.86
N ASN A 237 -6.12 -11.68 11.13
CA ASN A 237 -5.71 -13.05 11.39
C ASN A 237 -4.21 -13.08 11.69
N TYR A 238 -3.81 -13.91 12.66
CA TYR A 238 -2.42 -14.07 13.06
C TYR A 238 -1.95 -15.51 12.85
N GLU A 239 -0.83 -15.66 12.15
CA GLU A 239 -0.13 -16.94 11.97
C GLU A 239 1.24 -16.86 12.64
N PHE A 240 1.50 -17.73 13.61
CA PHE A 240 2.80 -17.77 14.29
C PHE A 240 3.90 -18.28 13.35
N LEU A 241 5.06 -17.62 13.35
CA LEU A 241 6.22 -17.96 12.54
C LEU A 241 7.39 -18.40 13.43
N PRO A 242 7.57 -19.72 13.68
CA PRO A 242 8.65 -20.23 14.52
C PRO A 242 10.04 -19.82 14.03
N ASP A 243 10.27 -19.87 12.71
CA ASP A 243 11.58 -19.60 12.10
C ASP A 243 12.01 -18.12 12.19
N LYS A 244 11.07 -17.22 12.48
CA LYS A 244 11.31 -15.79 12.70
C LYS A 244 11.16 -15.39 14.16
N SER A 245 10.98 -16.35 15.05
CA SER A 245 10.81 -16.12 16.48
C SER A 245 12.05 -16.59 17.23
N SER A 246 12.50 -15.81 18.22
CA SER A 246 13.59 -16.23 19.12
C SER A 246 13.09 -17.00 20.34
N TYR A 247 11.77 -17.02 20.55
CA TYR A 247 11.12 -17.62 21.71
C TYR A 247 9.86 -18.40 21.31
N GLY A 248 9.61 -19.54 21.95
CA GLY A 248 8.48 -20.42 21.64
C GLY A 248 7.18 -20.05 22.38
N GLU A 249 6.03 -20.34 21.78
CA GLU A 249 4.71 -20.02 22.35
C GLU A 249 4.30 -20.83 23.59
N HIS A 250 5.01 -21.93 23.86
CA HIS A 250 4.62 -22.96 24.83
C HIS A 250 5.52 -23.01 26.06
N GLU A 251 6.60 -22.22 26.08
CA GLU A 251 7.51 -22.17 27.22
C GLU A 251 6.89 -21.42 28.40
N LYS A 252 7.22 -21.83 29.63
CA LYS A 252 6.63 -21.23 30.83
C LYS A 252 7.32 -19.91 31.15
N ILE A 253 6.51 -18.87 31.31
CA ILE A 253 6.90 -17.52 31.73
C ILE A 253 6.21 -17.16 33.04
N PHE A 254 6.83 -16.30 33.84
CA PHE A 254 6.27 -15.78 35.09
C PHE A 254 5.99 -14.29 34.95
N VAL A 255 4.70 -13.94 34.93
CA VAL A 255 4.22 -12.61 34.50
C VAL A 255 3.16 -12.07 35.47
N PRO A 256 2.91 -10.74 35.46
CA PRO A 256 1.85 -10.14 36.26
C PRO A 256 0.48 -10.75 35.94
N ASN A 257 -0.29 -11.04 36.98
CA ASN A 257 -1.66 -11.54 36.87
C ASN A 257 -2.60 -10.36 36.59
N VAL A 258 -2.69 -9.98 35.31
CA VAL A 258 -3.42 -8.78 34.86
C VAL A 258 -4.88 -8.77 35.31
N PRO A 259 -5.68 -9.86 35.21
CA PRO A 259 -7.05 -9.88 35.73
C PRO A 259 -7.15 -9.56 37.21
N LEU A 260 -6.24 -10.10 38.04
CA LEU A 260 -6.25 -9.86 39.48
C LEU A 260 -5.86 -8.41 39.81
N LEU A 261 -4.84 -7.87 39.15
CA LEU A 261 -4.40 -6.48 39.34
C LEU A 261 -5.47 -5.47 38.87
N ALA A 262 -6.14 -5.76 37.75
CA ALA A 262 -7.26 -4.97 37.26
C ALA A 262 -8.45 -5.03 38.22
N ALA A 263 -8.84 -6.22 38.68
CA ALA A 263 -9.92 -6.38 39.64
C ALA A 263 -9.64 -5.67 40.97
N ASP A 264 -8.41 -5.74 41.48
CA ASP A 264 -8.00 -5.00 42.69
C ASP A 264 -8.20 -3.49 42.55
N PHE A 265 -7.79 -2.92 41.41
CA PHE A 265 -8.00 -1.50 41.11
C PHE A 265 -9.49 -1.14 41.02
N LEU A 266 -10.29 -1.91 40.27
CA LEU A 266 -11.72 -1.66 40.10
C LEU A 266 -12.49 -1.76 41.42
N ILE A 267 -12.16 -2.77 42.25
CA ILE A 267 -12.77 -2.96 43.57
C ILE A 267 -12.40 -1.82 44.52
N ASP A 268 -11.17 -1.30 44.45
CA ASP A 268 -10.75 -0.24 45.36
C ASP A 268 -11.56 1.04 45.18
N GLN A 269 -12.01 1.31 43.94
CA GLN A 269 -12.90 2.42 43.59
C GLN A 269 -14.36 2.23 44.05
N MET A 270 -14.77 1.00 44.38
CA MET A 270 -16.12 0.73 44.89
C MET A 270 -16.29 1.23 46.33
N ARG A 271 -17.54 1.44 46.76
CA ARG A 271 -17.88 1.91 48.12
C ARG A 271 -18.85 0.96 48.83
N GLY A 272 -18.77 0.93 50.16
CA GLY A 272 -19.70 0.21 51.03
C GLY A 272 -19.78 -1.30 50.75
N LEU A 273 -21.01 -1.84 50.73
CA LEU A 273 -21.28 -3.27 50.61
C LEU A 273 -20.75 -3.88 49.29
N LYS A 274 -20.76 -3.13 48.17
CA LYS A 274 -20.26 -3.60 46.88
C LYS A 274 -18.76 -3.94 46.92
N LYS A 275 -17.96 -3.09 47.58
CA LYS A 275 -16.52 -3.34 47.78
C LYS A 275 -16.31 -4.61 48.61
N MET A 276 -17.08 -4.78 49.68
CA MET A 276 -16.98 -5.93 50.58
C MET A 276 -17.30 -7.24 49.85
N THR A 277 -18.42 -7.32 49.13
CA THR A 277 -18.84 -8.54 48.42
C THR A 277 -17.89 -8.89 47.27
N ALA A 278 -17.47 -7.91 46.47
CA ALA A 278 -16.50 -8.13 45.40
C ALA A 278 -15.15 -8.57 45.95
N SER A 279 -14.67 -7.94 47.03
CA SER A 279 -13.42 -8.35 47.69
C SER A 279 -13.47 -9.78 48.21
N MET A 280 -14.59 -10.16 48.83
CA MET A 280 -14.80 -11.52 49.33
C MET A 280 -14.79 -12.53 48.19
N ALA A 281 -15.50 -12.24 47.09
CA ALA A 281 -15.52 -13.10 45.91
C ALA A 281 -14.12 -13.36 45.33
N ILE A 282 -13.29 -12.31 45.18
CA ILE A 282 -11.91 -12.47 44.71
C ILE A 282 -11.06 -13.26 45.71
N LYS A 283 -11.18 -12.99 47.01
CA LYS A 283 -10.46 -13.72 48.05
C LYS A 283 -10.82 -15.22 48.08
N THR A 284 -12.08 -15.57 47.82
CA THR A 284 -12.54 -16.96 47.72
C THR A 284 -12.01 -17.66 46.46
N ILE A 285 -11.94 -16.96 45.32
CA ILE A 285 -11.28 -17.50 44.12
C ILE A 285 -9.78 -17.70 44.36
N GLY A 286 -9.18 -16.79 45.11
CA GLY A 286 -7.75 -16.76 45.39
C GLY A 286 -6.92 -16.39 44.16
N GLY A 287 -5.59 -16.46 44.32
CA GLY A 287 -4.65 -16.16 43.26
C GLY A 287 -3.49 -15.29 43.72
N ASN A 288 -2.40 -15.39 42.99
CA ASN A 288 -1.19 -14.59 43.23
C ASN A 288 -1.14 -13.43 42.22
N ALA A 289 -0.53 -12.31 42.64
CA ALA A 289 -0.29 -11.13 41.81
C ALA A 289 0.61 -11.41 40.59
N PHE A 290 1.35 -12.52 40.62
CA PHE A 290 2.11 -13.07 39.50
C PHE A 290 1.70 -14.51 39.26
N LYS A 291 1.67 -14.92 37.99
CA LYS A 291 1.21 -16.25 37.56
C LYS A 291 2.15 -16.82 36.51
N THR A 292 2.30 -18.14 36.53
CA THR A 292 2.99 -18.89 35.47
C THR A 292 2.02 -19.19 34.35
N LEU A 293 2.35 -18.76 33.13
CA LEU A 293 1.58 -18.97 31.90
C LEU A 293 2.53 -19.33 30.76
N THR A 294 1.99 -19.73 29.61
CA THR A 294 2.76 -19.73 28.36
C THR A 294 2.52 -18.42 27.59
N PRO A 295 3.41 -17.99 26.67
CA PRO A 295 3.16 -16.86 25.79
C PRO A 295 1.83 -16.95 25.04
N LEU A 296 1.48 -18.13 24.49
CA LEU A 296 0.19 -18.35 23.82
C LEU A 296 -0.99 -18.00 24.73
N GLN A 297 -0.95 -18.48 25.98
CA GLN A 297 -1.98 -18.19 26.97
C GLN A 297 -2.03 -16.71 27.32
N TYR A 298 -0.88 -16.10 27.60
CA TYR A 298 -0.79 -14.72 28.06
C TYR A 298 -1.22 -13.70 27.00
N LEU A 299 -0.88 -13.95 25.73
CA LEU A 299 -1.21 -13.09 24.61
C LEU A 299 -2.64 -13.35 24.10
N TRP A 300 -2.99 -14.60 23.80
CA TRP A 300 -4.18 -14.90 23.01
C TRP A 300 -5.35 -15.41 23.84
N GLY A 301 -5.12 -15.98 25.02
CA GLY A 301 -6.20 -16.33 25.94
C GLY A 301 -5.92 -17.52 26.86
N TYR A 302 -6.38 -17.40 28.10
CA TYR A 302 -6.58 -18.52 29.02
C TYR A 302 -7.87 -18.34 29.81
N ARG A 303 -8.44 -19.44 30.32
CA ARG A 303 -9.60 -19.36 31.23
C ARG A 303 -9.21 -18.73 32.55
N ASP A 304 -9.92 -17.68 32.95
CA ASP A 304 -9.68 -16.97 34.20
C ASP A 304 -10.97 -16.71 34.98
N LYS A 305 -11.01 -17.23 36.21
CA LYS A 305 -12.20 -17.13 37.07
C LYS A 305 -12.50 -15.70 37.51
N ILE A 306 -11.48 -14.84 37.64
CA ILE A 306 -11.65 -13.44 38.03
C ILE A 306 -12.28 -12.66 36.87
N SER A 307 -11.76 -12.87 35.65
CA SER A 307 -12.29 -12.23 34.44
C SER A 307 -13.77 -12.52 34.21
N SER A 308 -14.23 -13.72 34.62
CA SER A 308 -15.62 -14.17 34.46
C SER A 308 -16.64 -13.42 35.32
N LEU A 309 -16.19 -12.65 36.31
CA LEU A 309 -17.07 -11.87 37.18
C LEU A 309 -17.58 -10.64 36.44
N ASN A 310 -18.87 -10.33 36.61
CA ASN A 310 -19.53 -9.20 35.93
C ASN A 310 -18.92 -7.83 36.26
N PHE A 311 -18.36 -7.67 37.47
CA PHE A 311 -17.70 -6.42 37.86
C PHE A 311 -16.28 -6.27 37.27
N ALA A 312 -15.73 -7.34 36.70
CA ALA A 312 -14.48 -7.35 35.95
C ALA A 312 -14.81 -7.25 34.46
N SER A 313 -14.68 -8.34 33.71
CA SER A 313 -14.98 -8.36 32.26
C SER A 313 -16.30 -9.07 31.93
N GLY A 314 -16.78 -9.98 32.79
CA GLY A 314 -17.87 -10.91 32.47
C GLY A 314 -17.51 -11.97 31.42
N LYS A 315 -16.28 -11.94 30.89
CA LYS A 315 -15.77 -12.92 29.93
C LYS A 315 -14.98 -13.99 30.67
N SER A 316 -15.16 -15.25 30.30
CA SER A 316 -14.46 -16.38 30.96
C SER A 316 -13.00 -16.56 30.56
N HIS A 317 -12.53 -15.80 29.58
CA HIS A 317 -11.17 -15.87 29.04
C HIS A 317 -10.50 -14.50 29.17
N PHE A 318 -9.19 -14.51 29.43
CA PHE A 318 -8.33 -13.33 29.46
C PHE A 318 -7.04 -13.56 28.63
N GLY A 319 -6.57 -12.53 27.94
CA GLY A 319 -5.40 -12.52 27.07
C GLY A 319 -5.17 -11.10 26.56
N LEU A 320 -3.92 -10.63 26.56
CA LEU A 320 -3.58 -9.23 26.30
C LEU A 320 -3.96 -8.75 24.89
N LEU A 321 -3.86 -9.64 23.91
CA LEU A 321 -4.08 -9.36 22.49
C LEU A 321 -5.31 -10.09 21.93
N MET A 322 -6.13 -10.74 22.78
CA MET A 322 -7.27 -11.55 22.30
C MET A 322 -8.23 -10.77 21.40
N ASN A 323 -8.49 -9.50 21.73
CA ASN A 323 -9.46 -8.66 21.01
C ASN A 323 -8.87 -8.13 19.69
N ARG A 324 -7.57 -8.35 19.45
CA ARG A 324 -6.95 -8.03 18.17
C ARG A 324 -7.17 -9.15 17.15
N ASN A 325 -7.42 -10.39 17.58
CA ASN A 325 -7.63 -11.52 16.67
C ASN A 325 -9.10 -11.62 16.27
N GLY A 326 -9.36 -11.72 14.97
CA GLY A 326 -10.69 -11.66 14.37
C GLY A 326 -11.15 -10.23 14.12
N THR A 327 -12.47 -10.03 14.15
CA THR A 327 -13.09 -8.73 13.87
C THR A 327 -13.00 -7.81 15.08
N SER A 328 -12.46 -6.61 14.87
CA SER A 328 -12.42 -5.56 15.88
C SER A 328 -13.83 -5.22 16.37
N LEU A 329 -13.95 -4.95 17.68
CA LEU A 329 -15.16 -4.36 18.24
C LEU A 329 -15.29 -2.90 17.80
N ASP A 330 -14.16 -2.25 17.55
CA ASP A 330 -14.09 -0.85 17.18
C ASP A 330 -14.35 -0.63 15.68
N SER A 331 -15.09 0.43 15.37
CA SER A 331 -15.32 0.93 14.01
C SER A 331 -14.64 2.27 13.78
N LEU A 332 -14.02 2.42 12.62
CA LEU A 332 -13.44 3.67 12.14
C LEU A 332 -14.26 4.21 10.97
N GLN A 333 -14.38 5.53 10.90
CA GLN A 333 -14.84 6.25 9.73
C GLN A 333 -13.71 7.16 9.23
N ILE A 334 -13.36 7.06 7.95
CA ILE A 334 -12.31 7.86 7.31
C ILE A 334 -12.85 8.59 6.09
N ASN A 335 -12.26 9.73 5.73
CA ASN A 335 -12.55 10.41 4.47
C ASN A 335 -12.01 9.58 3.28
N THR A 336 -12.82 9.45 2.23
CA THR A 336 -12.46 8.68 1.02
C THR A 336 -11.54 9.44 0.08
N GLY A 337 -11.47 10.77 0.22
CA GLY A 337 -10.76 11.68 -0.70
C GLY A 337 -11.53 12.03 -1.97
N GLU A 338 -12.80 11.61 -2.10
CA GLU A 338 -13.62 11.85 -3.29
C GLU A 338 -14.04 13.32 -3.44
N ASP A 339 -14.26 14.02 -2.32
CA ASP A 339 -14.51 15.47 -2.30
C ASP A 339 -13.21 16.26 -2.39
N ASP A 340 -12.23 15.89 -1.56
CA ASP A 340 -10.97 16.59 -1.40
C ASP A 340 -9.86 15.62 -0.99
N LEU A 341 -8.91 15.40 -1.89
CA LEU A 341 -7.76 14.54 -1.65
C LEU A 341 -6.91 14.99 -0.45
N ARG A 342 -6.99 16.27 -0.04
CA ARG A 342 -6.30 16.76 1.16
C ARG A 342 -6.84 16.13 2.45
N LYS A 343 -8.07 15.59 2.43
CA LYS A 343 -8.66 14.90 3.57
C LYS A 343 -8.46 13.38 3.53
N PHE A 344 -7.88 12.85 2.45
CA PHE A 344 -7.76 11.41 2.22
C PHE A 344 -7.18 10.65 3.44
N GLY A 345 -7.89 9.62 3.90
CA GLY A 345 -7.44 8.78 5.01
C GLY A 345 -7.53 9.43 6.40
N VAL A 346 -8.02 10.68 6.51
CA VAL A 346 -8.25 11.34 7.80
C VAL A 346 -9.46 10.73 8.49
N VAL A 347 -9.27 10.36 9.77
CA VAL A 347 -10.32 9.79 10.63
C VAL A 347 -11.32 10.89 11.02
N THR A 348 -12.60 10.55 10.92
CA THR A 348 -13.73 11.45 11.21
C THR A 348 -14.58 10.96 12.37
N GLN A 349 -14.67 9.64 12.58
CA GLN A 349 -15.33 9.03 13.73
C GLN A 349 -14.60 7.78 14.21
N PHE A 350 -14.61 7.59 15.52
CA PHE A 350 -14.23 6.36 16.20
C PHE A 350 -15.42 5.87 17.02
N ASN A 351 -15.91 4.66 16.74
CA ASN A 351 -17.12 4.10 17.37
C ASN A 351 -18.36 5.00 17.26
N GLY A 352 -18.52 5.67 16.12
CA GLY A 352 -19.62 6.61 15.88
C GLY A 352 -19.46 7.98 16.55
N MET A 353 -18.37 8.19 17.29
CA MET A 353 -18.09 9.45 17.97
C MET A 353 -17.05 10.28 17.19
N PRO A 354 -17.35 11.56 16.87
CA PRO A 354 -16.40 12.44 16.18
C PRO A 354 -15.31 13.02 17.09
N LEU A 355 -15.48 12.84 18.40
CA LEU A 355 -14.60 13.33 19.44
C LEU A 355 -14.55 12.27 20.55
N LEU A 356 -13.38 12.02 21.12
CA LEU A 356 -13.24 11.16 22.29
C LEU A 356 -13.82 11.85 23.54
N ASP A 357 -14.06 11.07 24.58
CA ASP A 357 -14.51 11.56 25.90
C ASP A 357 -13.54 11.18 27.03
N PHE A 358 -12.32 10.74 26.67
CA PHE A 358 -11.32 10.25 27.61
C PHE A 358 -10.54 11.38 28.29
N TRP A 359 -10.24 12.43 27.54
CA TRP A 359 -9.37 13.53 27.96
C TRP A 359 -10.16 14.74 28.44
N SER A 360 -9.48 15.64 29.14
CA SER A 360 -10.12 16.79 29.79
C SER A 360 -10.55 17.89 28.83
N GLU A 361 -9.89 18.01 27.68
CA GLU A 361 -10.08 19.09 26.73
C GLU A 361 -10.34 18.56 25.32
N GLU A 362 -11.12 19.33 24.56
CA GLU A 362 -11.49 19.01 23.18
C GLU A 362 -10.27 18.75 22.29
N GLN A 363 -9.22 19.56 22.41
CA GLN A 363 -8.01 19.43 21.60
C GLN A 363 -7.37 18.04 21.65
N CYS A 364 -7.45 17.37 22.79
CA CYS A 364 -6.79 16.09 23.03
C CYS A 364 -7.72 14.90 22.81
N ASN A 365 -9.02 15.17 22.83
CA ASN A 365 -10.05 14.27 22.37
C ASN A 365 -10.22 14.27 20.83
N ARG A 366 -9.58 15.19 20.11
CA ARG A 366 -9.66 15.21 18.64
C ARG A 366 -9.02 13.97 18.02
N ILE A 367 -9.77 13.37 17.09
CA ILE A 367 -9.38 12.18 16.32
C ILE A 367 -8.98 12.51 14.88
N ASP A 368 -8.88 13.80 14.54
CA ASP A 368 -8.59 14.39 13.21
C ASP A 368 -7.16 14.09 12.67
N GLY A 369 -6.59 12.94 13.02
CA GLY A 369 -5.38 12.37 12.41
C GLY A 369 -5.71 11.38 11.29
N SER A 370 -4.71 11.00 10.52
CA SER A 370 -4.85 9.95 9.50
C SER A 370 -4.81 8.55 10.11
N ASP A 371 -5.43 7.61 9.40
CA ASP A 371 -5.13 6.19 9.55
C ASP A 371 -3.64 5.93 9.25
N PRO A 372 -2.95 5.03 9.99
CA PRO A 372 -1.53 4.79 9.81
C PRO A 372 -1.14 4.18 8.45
N SER A 373 -2.10 3.66 7.66
CA SER A 373 -1.82 3.03 6.36
C SER A 373 -1.68 4.01 5.20
N MET A 374 -2.15 5.25 5.35
CA MET A 374 -2.18 6.23 4.25
C MET A 374 -2.25 7.67 4.78
N PHE A 375 -1.52 8.56 4.12
CA PHE A 375 -1.43 9.97 4.46
C PHE A 375 -1.86 10.85 3.29
N PRO A 376 -2.51 12.00 3.54
CA PRO A 376 -2.78 12.98 2.49
C PRO A 376 -1.49 13.41 1.76
N PRO A 377 -1.44 13.33 0.41
CA PRO A 377 -0.22 13.62 -0.35
C PRO A 377 0.38 15.01 -0.09
N HIS A 378 -0.46 16.04 0.05
CA HIS A 378 -0.01 17.41 0.31
C HIS A 378 0.79 17.58 1.62
N LEU A 379 0.56 16.73 2.63
CA LEU A 379 1.33 16.75 3.88
C LEU A 379 2.75 16.21 3.65
N ILE A 380 2.88 15.24 2.74
CA ILE A 380 4.15 14.59 2.40
C ILE A 380 5.01 15.53 1.56
N GLU A 381 4.40 16.18 0.56
CA GLU A 381 5.05 17.19 -0.29
C GLU A 381 5.67 18.32 0.55
N ASN A 382 4.92 18.81 1.55
CA ASN A 382 5.36 19.88 2.44
C ASN A 382 6.23 19.41 3.62
N ARG A 383 6.55 18.11 3.72
CA ARG A 383 7.29 17.53 4.85
C ARG A 383 6.67 17.90 6.22
N SER A 384 5.35 18.00 6.24
CA SER A 384 4.57 18.45 7.41
C SER A 384 4.50 17.37 8.49
N THR A 385 4.17 17.76 9.72
CA THR A 385 3.94 16.77 10.78
C THR A 385 2.72 15.92 10.45
N LEU A 386 2.87 14.59 10.50
CA LEU A 386 1.81 13.64 10.24
C LEU A 386 1.18 13.23 11.56
N ASN A 387 -0.08 13.60 11.79
CA ASN A 387 -0.82 13.16 12.98
C ASN A 387 -1.50 11.83 12.69
N VAL A 388 -1.11 10.77 13.39
CA VAL A 388 -1.68 9.43 13.23
C VAL A 388 -2.63 9.14 14.38
N PHE A 389 -3.86 8.74 14.10
CA PHE A 389 -4.76 8.26 15.16
C PHE A 389 -4.41 6.81 15.51
N LEU A 390 -3.97 6.57 16.75
CA LEU A 390 -3.65 5.23 17.23
C LEU A 390 -4.70 4.77 18.24
N GLN A 391 -5.55 3.82 17.82
CA GLN A 391 -6.62 3.26 18.66
C GLN A 391 -6.11 2.76 20.01
N VAL A 392 -4.94 2.09 20.02
CA VAL A 392 -4.31 1.54 21.23
C VAL A 392 -3.82 2.62 22.23
N LEU A 393 -3.63 3.86 21.78
CA LEU A 393 -3.24 4.98 22.64
C LEU A 393 -4.41 5.95 22.88
N CYS A 394 -5.51 5.79 22.14
CA CYS A 394 -6.73 6.58 22.30
C CYS A 394 -6.46 8.09 22.17
N ARG A 395 -5.53 8.43 21.28
CA ARG A 395 -5.14 9.78 20.91
C ARG A 395 -4.42 9.76 19.57
N LYS A 396 -4.32 10.93 18.95
CA LYS A 396 -3.41 11.14 17.83
C LYS A 396 -1.96 11.31 18.32
N ILE A 397 -1.03 10.78 17.54
CA ILE A 397 0.42 10.82 17.76
C ILE A 397 1.09 11.54 16.58
N PRO A 398 1.95 12.54 16.84
CA PRO A 398 2.67 13.22 15.77
C PRO A 398 3.89 12.42 15.32
N LEU A 399 4.07 12.31 14.00
CA LEU A 399 5.29 11.87 13.35
C LEU A 399 5.94 13.07 12.66
N LYS A 400 7.19 13.37 12.99
CA LYS A 400 7.94 14.51 12.43
C LYS A 400 8.93 14.01 11.39
N PHE A 401 9.06 14.76 10.29
CA PHE A 401 10.05 14.49 9.26
C PHE A 401 11.46 14.54 9.86
N GLU A 402 12.25 13.49 9.63
CA GLU A 402 13.65 13.41 10.04
C GLU A 402 14.56 13.68 8.84
N LYS A 403 14.48 12.83 7.81
CA LYS A 403 15.38 12.87 6.66
C LYS A 403 14.83 12.07 5.48
N GLN A 404 15.43 12.27 4.31
CA GLN A 404 15.23 11.40 3.16
C GLN A 404 16.15 10.19 3.27
N VAL A 405 15.65 9.01 2.90
CA VAL A 405 16.37 7.74 2.95
C VAL A 405 16.15 6.96 1.66
N THR A 406 17.11 6.09 1.33
CA THR A 406 16.96 5.10 0.27
C THR A 406 16.73 3.74 0.91
N ILE A 407 15.62 3.10 0.57
CA ILE A 407 15.22 1.77 1.04
C ILE A 407 15.22 0.78 -0.13
N PHE A 408 15.40 -0.50 0.17
CA PHE A 408 15.52 -1.56 -0.84
C PHE A 408 16.56 -1.25 -1.94
N ASN A 409 17.63 -0.54 -1.57
CA ASN A 409 18.76 -0.12 -2.41
C ASN A 409 18.46 0.91 -3.52
N ASN A 410 17.21 1.15 -3.90
CA ASN A 410 16.89 1.99 -5.05
C ASN A 410 15.58 2.81 -4.93
N ILE A 411 14.85 2.74 -3.82
CA ILE A 411 13.57 3.48 -3.65
C ILE A 411 13.76 4.61 -2.65
N GLU A 412 13.45 5.84 -3.06
CA GLU A 412 13.48 6.99 -2.17
C GLU A 412 12.24 7.03 -1.26
N ALA A 413 12.47 7.28 0.02
CA ALA A 413 11.43 7.45 1.03
C ALA A 413 11.74 8.61 1.97
N LEU A 414 10.71 9.12 2.64
CA LEU A 414 10.82 10.16 3.65
C LEU A 414 10.66 9.52 5.03
N ARG A 415 11.71 9.56 5.84
CA ARG A 415 11.68 9.03 7.20
C ARG A 415 11.02 10.02 8.15
N TYR A 416 9.99 9.55 8.83
CA TYR A 416 9.32 10.23 9.92
C TYR A 416 9.52 9.47 11.23
N ARG A 417 9.63 10.19 12.35
CA ARG A 417 9.79 9.61 13.70
C ARG A 417 8.84 10.24 14.71
N THR A 418 8.50 9.49 15.74
CA THR A 418 7.87 10.06 16.94
C THR A 418 8.85 10.99 17.66
N PRO A 419 8.44 12.20 18.06
CA PRO A 419 9.32 13.10 18.81
C PRO A 419 9.62 12.55 20.21
N MET A 420 10.79 12.88 20.76
CA MET A 420 11.23 12.41 22.08
C MET A 420 10.31 12.86 23.22
N ASN A 421 9.71 14.04 23.08
CA ASN A 421 8.82 14.63 24.07
C ASN A 421 7.33 14.26 23.89
N MET A 422 7.05 13.22 23.09
CA MET A 422 5.69 12.75 22.81
C MET A 422 4.91 12.38 24.08
N PHE A 423 5.56 11.70 25.03
CA PHE A 423 4.99 11.30 26.31
C PHE A 423 5.55 12.10 27.49
N SER A 424 6.21 13.24 27.24
CA SER A 424 6.77 14.07 28.30
C SER A 424 5.68 14.76 29.13
N HIS A 425 6.04 15.06 30.38
CA HIS A 425 5.25 15.86 31.30
C HIS A 425 4.93 17.25 30.70
N PRO A 426 3.79 17.88 31.07
CA PRO A 426 3.40 19.18 30.53
C PRO A 426 4.41 20.32 30.74
N SER A 427 5.28 20.21 31.74
CA SER A 427 6.38 21.17 31.97
C SER A 427 7.43 21.16 30.86
N GLU A 428 7.61 20.03 30.16
CA GLU A 428 8.52 19.89 29.02
C GLU A 428 7.78 20.04 27.68
N ASN A 429 6.50 19.64 27.63
CA ASN A 429 5.66 19.75 26.45
C ASN A 429 4.24 20.20 26.84
N SER A 430 3.96 21.50 26.73
CA SER A 430 2.68 22.09 27.11
C SER A 430 1.48 21.52 26.36
N GLU A 431 1.67 20.99 25.14
CA GLU A 431 0.59 20.31 24.39
C GLU A 431 0.06 19.06 25.11
N ASN A 432 0.83 18.51 26.07
CA ASN A 432 0.43 17.33 26.82
C ASN A 432 -0.44 17.63 28.06
N GLU A 433 -0.73 18.90 28.36
CA GLU A 433 -1.41 19.31 29.58
C GLU A 433 -2.79 18.65 29.78
N CYS A 434 -3.58 18.62 28.72
CA CYS A 434 -4.91 17.99 28.66
C CYS A 434 -4.93 16.47 28.95
N TYR A 435 -3.83 15.75 28.66
CA TYR A 435 -3.68 14.30 28.91
C TYR A 435 -3.38 14.01 30.39
N CYS A 436 -3.06 15.05 31.15
CA CYS A 436 -2.70 14.98 32.55
C CYS A 436 -3.84 15.42 33.49
N ARG A 437 -4.59 16.45 33.10
CA ARG A 437 -5.66 17.07 33.91
C ARG A 437 -6.81 16.13 34.31
N ASN A 438 -6.98 14.99 33.64
CA ASN A 438 -7.99 13.98 33.98
C ASN A 438 -7.56 13.02 35.11
N THR A 439 -6.38 13.24 35.71
CA THR A 439 -5.82 12.43 36.80
C THR A 439 -5.59 13.28 38.05
N GLN A 440 -5.65 12.67 39.24
CA GLN A 440 -5.31 13.37 40.50
C GLN A 440 -3.84 13.80 40.56
N LYS A 441 -2.97 13.07 39.85
CA LYS A 441 -1.53 13.31 39.79
C LYS A 441 -1.02 12.98 38.39
N CYS A 442 -0.33 13.94 37.77
CA CYS A 442 0.36 13.71 36.52
C CYS A 442 1.42 12.62 36.66
N LEU A 443 1.56 11.78 35.64
CA LEU A 443 2.64 10.82 35.59
C LEU A 443 3.97 11.52 35.23
N PRO A 444 5.11 10.94 35.62
CA PRO A 444 6.43 11.39 35.13
C PRO A 444 6.53 11.26 33.60
N SER A 445 7.49 11.96 33.00
CA SER A 445 7.74 11.93 31.56
C SER A 445 8.00 10.50 31.05
N GLY A 446 7.42 10.16 29.91
CA GLY A 446 7.62 8.90 29.17
C GLY A 446 6.53 7.84 29.30
N ILE A 447 5.48 8.10 30.07
CA ILE A 447 4.32 7.21 30.23
C ILE A 447 3.03 8.01 30.10
N ILE A 448 2.01 7.40 29.48
CA ILE A 448 0.66 7.96 29.42
C ILE A 448 -0.33 7.12 30.23
N ASN A 449 -1.29 7.77 30.89
CA ASN A 449 -2.40 7.09 31.55
C ASN A 449 -3.52 6.82 30.53
N ALA A 450 -3.71 5.56 30.12
CA ALA A 450 -4.78 5.17 29.20
C ALA A 450 -5.98 4.51 29.92
N THR A 451 -6.05 4.60 31.25
CA THR A 451 -7.02 3.86 32.09
C THR A 451 -8.47 3.97 31.60
N LYS A 452 -8.90 5.19 31.25
CA LYS A 452 -10.27 5.43 30.77
C LYS A 452 -10.59 4.73 29.45
N CYS A 453 -9.60 4.60 28.56
CA CYS A 453 -9.81 3.97 27.26
C CYS A 453 -9.85 2.43 27.36
N TYR A 454 -9.26 1.86 28.41
CA TYR A 454 -9.25 0.43 28.66
C TYR A 454 -10.30 0.02 29.71
N ASP A 455 -11.52 0.56 29.63
CA ASP A 455 -12.63 0.21 30.54
C ASP A 455 -12.29 0.37 32.04
N ASN A 456 -11.53 1.41 32.39
CA ASN A 456 -11.02 1.67 33.74
C ASN A 456 -9.99 0.64 34.26
N ILE A 457 -9.39 -0.17 33.38
CA ILE A 457 -8.23 -1.00 33.73
C ILE A 457 -6.98 -0.12 33.76
N PRO A 458 -6.10 -0.24 34.78
CA PRO A 458 -4.95 0.65 34.96
C PRO A 458 -3.80 0.35 33.98
N ILE A 459 -4.05 0.58 32.68
CA ILE A 459 -3.09 0.40 31.58
C ILE A 459 -2.35 1.71 31.30
N TYR A 460 -1.03 1.60 31.18
CA TYR A 460 -0.11 2.72 31.04
C TYR A 460 0.83 2.51 29.86
N PRO A 461 0.48 2.94 28.64
CA PRO A 461 1.36 2.81 27.49
C PRO A 461 2.66 3.63 27.63
N SER A 462 3.73 3.13 27.01
CA SER A 462 5.01 3.82 26.88
C SER A 462 5.72 3.43 25.58
N SER A 463 6.88 3.99 25.30
CA SER A 463 7.81 3.40 24.33
C SER A 463 8.49 2.15 24.93
N PRO A 464 8.97 1.20 24.09
CA PRO A 464 9.69 0.01 24.55
C PRO A 464 10.88 0.31 25.45
N HIS A 465 11.08 -0.55 26.45
CA HIS A 465 12.05 -0.38 27.54
C HIS A 465 11.99 1.00 28.19
N PHE A 466 10.81 1.62 28.24
CA PHE A 466 10.62 2.97 28.76
C PHE A 466 11.55 4.00 28.09
N PHE A 467 11.82 3.83 26.79
CA PHE A 467 12.58 4.79 26.01
C PHE A 467 11.97 6.21 26.11
N ALA A 468 12.83 7.20 26.31
CA ALA A 468 12.47 8.60 26.59
C ALA A 468 11.68 8.83 27.90
N ALA A 469 11.70 7.87 28.84
CA ALA A 469 11.08 8.03 30.16
C ALA A 469 12.06 8.42 31.25
N GLU A 470 11.55 9.01 32.32
CA GLU A 470 12.34 9.31 33.52
C GLU A 470 12.89 8.02 34.17
N PRO A 471 14.18 7.98 34.56
CA PRO A 471 14.78 6.80 35.18
C PRO A 471 14.04 6.27 36.42
N ASP A 472 13.35 7.14 37.14
CA ASP A 472 12.59 6.78 38.33
C ASP A 472 11.48 5.74 38.08
N ILE A 473 10.99 5.67 36.84
CA ILE A 473 10.00 4.70 36.39
C ILE A 473 10.57 3.29 36.39
N TYR A 474 11.81 3.10 35.93
CA TYR A 474 12.37 1.77 35.64
C TYR A 474 13.66 1.45 36.40
N LYS A 475 14.26 2.36 37.18
CA LYS A 475 15.52 2.14 37.93
C LYS A 475 15.51 0.96 38.90
N HIS A 476 14.31 0.55 39.33
CA HIS A 476 14.08 -0.58 40.22
C HIS A 476 13.95 -1.93 39.48
N LEU A 477 13.91 -1.87 38.15
CA LEU A 477 13.86 -2.99 37.22
C LEU A 477 15.24 -3.16 36.58
N ASP A 478 15.81 -4.34 36.73
CA ASP A 478 17.03 -4.77 36.05
C ASP A 478 16.62 -5.54 34.77
N GLY A 479 17.29 -5.25 33.64
CA GLY A 479 16.92 -5.76 32.32
C GLY A 479 16.13 -4.78 31.42
N ILE A 480 15.95 -3.53 31.85
CA ILE A 480 15.40 -2.46 31.02
C ILE A 480 16.55 -1.65 30.39
N GLU A 481 16.69 -1.70 29.06
CA GLU A 481 17.75 -1.00 28.33
C GLU A 481 17.16 -0.10 27.23
N PRO A 482 16.85 1.18 27.50
CA PRO A 482 16.29 2.05 26.49
C PRO A 482 17.31 2.39 25.39
N ARG A 483 17.03 2.04 24.14
CA ARG A 483 17.88 2.33 22.96
C ARG A 483 17.07 2.95 21.84
N GLN A 484 17.54 4.06 21.26
CA GLN A 484 16.79 4.82 20.27
C GLN A 484 16.58 4.03 18.97
N GLU A 485 17.59 3.30 18.53
CA GLU A 485 17.57 2.53 17.28
C GLU A 485 16.53 1.41 17.32
N LEU A 486 16.37 0.80 18.50
CA LEU A 486 15.48 -0.33 18.72
C LEU A 486 14.07 0.09 19.16
N HIS A 487 13.93 1.19 19.90
CA HIS A 487 12.69 1.48 20.63
C HIS A 487 11.94 2.72 20.16
N GLN A 488 12.52 3.54 19.28
CA GLN A 488 11.80 4.68 18.71
C GLN A 488 10.95 4.25 17.51
N THR A 489 9.68 4.67 17.46
CA THR A 489 8.80 4.44 16.30
C THR A 489 9.23 5.32 15.12
N PHE A 490 9.26 4.71 13.93
CA PHE A 490 9.53 5.41 12.69
C PHE A 490 8.73 4.82 11.52
N ALA A 491 8.50 5.64 10.49
CA ALA A 491 7.88 5.23 9.24
C ALA A 491 8.60 5.89 8.06
N ASP A 492 8.93 5.10 7.05
CA ASP A 492 9.50 5.54 5.79
C ASP A 492 8.35 5.65 4.78
N ILE A 493 7.93 6.88 4.48
CA ILE A 493 6.74 7.19 3.68
C ILE A 493 7.13 7.44 2.23
N HIS A 494 6.35 6.89 1.29
CA HIS A 494 6.55 7.14 -0.12
C HIS A 494 6.33 8.64 -0.44
N PRO A 495 7.29 9.34 -1.07
CA PRO A 495 7.23 10.80 -1.25
C PRO A 495 6.05 11.28 -2.11
N ARG A 496 5.67 10.49 -3.13
CA ARG A 496 4.55 10.78 -4.04
C ARG A 496 3.19 10.29 -3.56
N PHE A 497 3.10 9.06 -3.05
CA PHE A 497 1.82 8.40 -2.76
C PHE A 497 1.36 8.54 -1.30
N GLY A 498 2.26 8.83 -0.38
CA GLY A 498 1.93 9.01 1.02
C GLY A 498 1.50 7.74 1.77
N PHE A 499 1.84 6.54 1.31
CA PHE A 499 1.73 5.32 2.11
C PHE A 499 3.09 4.93 2.73
N PRO A 500 3.12 4.28 3.90
CA PRO A 500 4.35 3.75 4.49
C PRO A 500 4.87 2.57 3.66
N ILE A 501 6.13 2.64 3.26
CA ILE A 501 6.82 1.58 2.52
C ILE A 501 7.59 0.66 3.47
N ASN A 502 8.19 1.24 4.51
CA ASN A 502 8.95 0.53 5.53
C ASN A 502 8.72 1.25 6.86
N GLY A 503 8.97 0.58 7.98
CA GLY A 503 8.80 1.20 9.28
C GLY A 503 8.69 0.19 10.41
N ALA A 504 8.68 0.73 11.62
CA ALA A 504 8.45 -0.02 12.84
C ALA A 504 7.58 0.81 13.78
N SER A 505 6.33 0.37 13.96
CA SER A 505 5.40 0.92 14.95
C SER A 505 5.60 0.19 16.27
N ARG A 506 6.04 0.91 17.30
CA ARG A 506 6.54 0.32 18.56
C ARG A 506 5.82 0.91 19.76
N ILE A 507 5.18 0.05 20.56
CA ILE A 507 4.44 0.45 21.76
C ILE A 507 4.63 -0.59 22.86
N GLN A 508 4.85 -0.13 24.09
CA GLN A 508 4.89 -0.96 25.28
C GLN A 508 3.61 -0.80 26.09
N ILE A 509 3.09 -1.91 26.60
CA ILE A 509 1.92 -1.99 27.45
C ILE A 509 2.38 -2.31 28.88
N ASN A 510 1.98 -1.46 29.81
CA ASN A 510 2.31 -1.60 31.23
C ASN A 510 1.04 -1.59 32.08
N ILE A 511 1.13 -2.09 33.32
CA ILE A 511 0.07 -2.00 34.34
C ILE A 511 0.60 -1.31 35.59
N ALA A 512 -0.18 -0.42 36.20
CA ALA A 512 0.19 0.19 37.48
C ALA A 512 -0.29 -0.65 38.68
N VAL A 513 0.53 -0.70 39.72
CA VAL A 513 0.21 -1.38 40.98
C VAL A 513 -0.47 -0.41 41.95
N HIS A 514 -1.78 -0.56 42.17
CA HIS A 514 -2.53 0.32 43.08
C HIS A 514 -2.46 -0.10 44.56
N LYS A 515 -2.17 -1.39 44.84
CA LYS A 515 -2.15 -2.00 46.18
C LYS A 515 -3.47 -1.82 46.93
N GLY A 516 -4.58 -2.20 46.32
CA GLY A 516 -5.85 -2.37 46.99
C GLY A 516 -5.85 -3.58 47.94
N SER A 517 -6.95 -3.75 48.66
CA SER A 517 -7.07 -4.73 49.76
C SER A 517 -6.91 -6.21 49.35
N ILE A 518 -6.86 -6.52 48.06
CA ILE A 518 -6.72 -7.89 47.54
C ILE A 518 -5.25 -8.27 47.44
N VAL A 519 -4.41 -7.37 46.90
CA VAL A 519 -2.99 -7.65 46.60
C VAL A 519 -2.03 -6.92 47.53
N GLU A 520 -2.53 -6.06 48.44
CA GLU A 520 -1.72 -5.25 49.35
C GLU A 520 -0.64 -6.04 50.09
N GLN A 521 -0.99 -7.19 50.67
CA GLN A 521 -0.04 -8.04 51.38
C GLN A 521 0.96 -8.72 50.44
N GLN A 522 0.50 -9.18 49.27
CA GLN A 522 1.32 -9.87 48.28
C GLN A 522 2.37 -8.91 47.66
N LEU A 523 2.00 -7.65 47.48
CA LEU A 523 2.81 -6.61 46.86
C LEU A 523 3.33 -5.57 47.87
N ARG A 524 3.46 -5.96 49.14
CA ARG A 524 3.81 -5.06 50.25
C ARG A 524 5.07 -4.22 49.99
N ARG A 525 6.07 -4.80 49.32
CA ARG A 525 7.36 -4.15 49.04
C ARG A 525 7.32 -3.20 47.84
N LEU A 526 6.38 -3.39 46.91
CA LEU A 526 6.20 -2.44 45.81
C LEU A 526 5.60 -1.14 46.34
N ARG A 527 6.00 -0.02 45.73
CA ARG A 527 5.36 1.27 45.99
C ARG A 527 3.99 1.28 45.30
N ARG A 528 3.05 2.08 45.82
CA ARG A 528 1.87 2.42 45.02
C ARG A 528 2.31 3.13 43.74
N ASP A 529 1.59 2.85 42.67
CA ASP A 529 1.81 3.35 41.32
C ASP A 529 3.15 2.91 40.70
N THR A 530 3.74 1.82 41.20
CA THR A 530 4.83 1.15 40.49
C THR A 530 4.30 0.60 39.16
N ILE A 531 4.98 0.93 38.06
CA ILE A 531 4.62 0.53 36.71
C ILE A 531 5.31 -0.79 36.38
N LEU A 532 4.53 -1.83 36.14
CA LEU A 532 5.02 -3.15 35.75
C LEU A 532 4.88 -3.32 34.24
N PRO A 533 6.00 -3.47 33.50
CA PRO A 533 5.93 -3.76 32.08
C PRO A 533 5.38 -5.17 31.84
N LEU A 534 4.50 -5.30 30.83
CA LEU A 534 3.85 -6.56 30.47
C LEU A 534 4.43 -7.11 29.18
N ILE A 535 4.24 -6.37 28.09
CA ILE A 535 4.71 -6.68 26.75
C ILE A 535 5.09 -5.41 26.02
N TRP A 536 5.92 -5.51 25.00
CA TRP A 536 5.97 -4.51 23.95
C TRP A 536 5.77 -5.17 22.58
N ILE A 537 5.19 -4.40 21.67
CA ILE A 537 4.85 -4.86 20.32
C ILE A 537 5.57 -4.00 19.29
N GLU A 538 6.03 -4.65 18.23
CA GLU A 538 6.55 -4.02 17.03
C GLU A 538 5.74 -4.51 15.84
N ILE A 539 5.16 -3.58 15.08
CA ILE A 539 4.54 -3.89 13.79
C ILE A 539 5.50 -3.40 12.70
N THR A 540 6.00 -4.32 11.89
CA THR A 540 6.86 -4.04 10.75
C THR A 540 6.22 -4.52 9.45
N THR A 541 6.78 -4.12 8.33
CA THR A 541 6.47 -4.74 7.04
C THR A 541 6.82 -6.23 7.05
N GLY A 542 6.10 -7.00 6.23
CA GLY A 542 6.46 -8.39 5.94
C GLY A 542 7.72 -8.51 5.09
N ASP A 543 8.03 -9.75 4.70
CA ASP A 543 9.07 -10.01 3.70
C ASP A 543 8.52 -9.67 2.31
N PHE A 544 8.87 -8.49 1.79
CA PHE A 544 8.54 -8.15 0.42
C PHE A 544 9.40 -8.96 -0.54
N THR A 545 8.74 -9.70 -1.43
CA THR A 545 9.39 -10.43 -2.52
C THR A 545 9.98 -9.46 -3.54
N GLU A 546 10.96 -9.91 -4.33
CA GLU A 546 11.53 -9.10 -5.42
C GLU A 546 10.43 -8.53 -6.34
N ASP A 547 9.41 -9.33 -6.69
CA ASP A 547 8.25 -8.86 -7.46
C ASP A 547 7.57 -7.60 -6.89
N ILE A 548 7.46 -7.50 -5.55
CA ILE A 548 6.82 -6.35 -4.88
C ILE A 548 7.74 -5.15 -4.96
N ILE A 549 9.03 -5.34 -4.70
CA ILE A 549 10.04 -4.30 -4.78
C ILE A 549 10.14 -3.76 -6.21
N ASP A 550 10.12 -4.64 -7.21
CA ASP A 550 10.13 -4.28 -8.62
C ASP A 550 8.86 -3.53 -9.04
N THR A 551 7.70 -3.97 -8.56
CA THR A 551 6.43 -3.24 -8.79
C THR A 551 6.46 -1.85 -8.14
N LEU A 552 7.01 -1.74 -6.93
CA LEU A 552 7.17 -0.47 -6.24
C LEU A 552 8.18 0.44 -6.97
N TYR A 553 9.29 -0.12 -7.46
CA TYR A 553 10.28 0.60 -8.25
C TYR A 553 9.67 1.10 -9.58
N ALA A 554 9.00 0.22 -10.33
CA ALA A 554 8.37 0.53 -11.60
C ALA A 554 7.26 1.57 -11.44
N SER A 555 6.45 1.49 -10.39
CA SER A 555 5.44 2.52 -10.09
C SER A 555 6.10 3.85 -9.68
N THR A 556 7.19 3.84 -8.92
CA THR A 556 7.91 5.05 -8.52
C THR A 556 8.55 5.77 -9.71
N TYR A 557 9.42 5.07 -10.45
CA TYR A 557 10.23 5.69 -11.50
C TYR A 557 9.56 5.67 -12.87
N GLY A 558 8.74 4.66 -13.17
CA GLY A 558 8.02 4.58 -14.44
C GLY A 558 7.04 5.73 -14.62
N LEU A 559 6.33 6.13 -13.56
CA LEU A 559 5.45 7.30 -13.60
C LEU A 559 6.23 8.60 -13.77
N ASN A 560 7.37 8.75 -13.10
CA ASN A 560 8.24 9.90 -13.29
C ASN A 560 8.79 9.97 -14.71
N LEU A 561 9.14 8.82 -15.29
CA LEU A 561 9.61 8.72 -16.67
C LEU A 561 8.51 9.05 -17.68
N ILE A 562 7.28 8.56 -17.47
CA ILE A 562 6.11 8.91 -18.29
C ILE A 562 5.85 10.43 -18.19
N GLN A 563 5.86 10.99 -16.99
CA GLN A 563 5.66 12.41 -16.77
C GLN A 563 6.73 13.25 -17.46
N CYS A 564 8.01 12.88 -17.33
CA CYS A 564 9.12 13.53 -18.02
C CYS A 564 8.97 13.40 -19.55
N SER A 565 8.62 12.21 -20.03
CA SER A 565 8.43 11.95 -21.47
C SER A 565 7.31 12.80 -22.05
N LEU A 566 6.18 12.95 -21.33
CA LEU A 566 5.09 13.83 -21.72
C LEU A 566 5.50 15.31 -21.65
N LYS A 567 6.22 15.74 -20.61
CA LYS A 567 6.71 17.12 -20.45
C LYS A 567 7.65 17.52 -21.59
N TYR A 568 8.70 16.73 -21.85
CA TYR A 568 9.69 17.05 -22.89
C TYR A 568 9.20 16.70 -24.29
N GLY A 569 8.37 15.66 -24.44
CA GLY A 569 7.79 15.26 -25.72
C GLY A 569 6.82 16.31 -26.26
N THR A 570 5.92 16.85 -25.44
CA THR A 570 5.01 17.94 -25.87
C THR A 570 5.76 19.22 -26.24
N LEU A 571 6.81 19.57 -25.50
CA LEU A 571 7.70 20.68 -25.83
C LEU A 571 8.40 20.46 -27.19
N LEU A 572 8.99 19.28 -27.41
CA LEU A 572 9.67 18.95 -28.66
C LEU A 572 8.71 19.00 -29.86
N MET A 573 7.52 18.41 -29.73
CA MET A 573 6.50 18.45 -30.79
C MET A 573 6.05 19.88 -31.08
N CYS A 574 5.87 20.72 -30.05
CA CYS A 574 5.54 22.13 -30.21
C CYS A 574 6.60 22.88 -31.02
N LEU A 575 7.90 22.66 -30.74
CA LEU A 575 9.00 23.27 -31.48
C LEU A 575 9.09 22.76 -32.93
N ILE A 576 8.88 21.46 -33.15
CA ILE A 576 8.89 20.86 -34.49
C ILE A 576 7.74 21.43 -35.34
N PHE A 577 6.51 21.46 -34.82
CA PHE A 577 5.40 22.02 -35.58
C PHE A 577 5.58 23.52 -35.82
N PHE A 578 6.10 24.28 -34.84
CA PHE A 578 6.40 25.69 -35.03
C PHE A 578 7.42 25.93 -36.16
N THR A 579 8.53 25.20 -36.14
CA THR A 579 9.58 25.30 -37.17
C THR A 579 9.08 24.88 -38.56
N ILE A 580 8.29 23.81 -38.66
CA ILE A 580 7.67 23.38 -39.91
C ILE A 580 6.70 24.44 -40.44
N ILE A 581 5.88 25.04 -39.57
CA ILE A 581 4.94 26.10 -39.96
C ILE A 581 5.70 27.32 -40.49
N VAL A 582 6.72 27.80 -39.77
CA VAL A 582 7.56 28.94 -40.19
C VAL A 582 8.27 28.64 -41.51
N ALA A 583 8.88 27.46 -41.64
CA ALA A 583 9.54 27.03 -42.87
C ALA A 583 8.55 26.92 -44.05
N SER A 584 7.34 26.42 -43.80
CA SER A 584 6.30 26.31 -44.82
C SER A 584 5.82 27.70 -45.29
N PHE A 585 5.61 28.64 -44.36
CA PHE A 585 5.29 30.03 -44.71
C PHE A 585 6.42 30.71 -45.47
N TYR A 586 7.68 30.50 -45.06
CA TYR A 586 8.85 31.02 -45.77
C TYR A 586 8.95 30.45 -47.19
N CYS A 587 8.76 29.14 -47.36
CA CYS A 587 8.73 28.49 -48.67
C CYS A 587 7.58 29.00 -49.55
N LEU A 588 6.39 29.23 -48.98
CA LEU A 588 5.26 29.80 -49.72
C LEU A 588 5.51 31.25 -50.13
N ALA A 589 6.09 32.07 -49.25
CA ALA A 589 6.48 33.44 -49.55
C ALA A 589 7.50 33.48 -50.71
N LYS A 590 8.56 32.68 -50.61
CA LYS A 590 9.59 32.56 -51.66
C LYS A 590 9.01 32.05 -52.98
N LYS A 591 8.09 31.07 -52.94
CA LYS A 591 7.41 30.57 -54.15
C LYS A 591 6.57 31.66 -54.80
N ARG A 592 5.89 32.50 -54.01
CA ARG A 592 5.11 33.65 -54.49
C ARG A 592 6.00 34.69 -55.16
N GLU A 593 7.16 35.01 -54.58
CA GLU A 593 8.15 35.90 -55.19
C GLU A 593 8.62 35.38 -56.56
N ILE A 594 8.99 34.10 -56.65
CA ILE A 594 9.42 33.48 -57.92
C ILE A 594 8.30 33.53 -58.99
N GLN A 595 7.04 33.34 -58.59
CA GLN A 595 5.91 33.44 -59.53
C GLN A 595 5.66 34.87 -60.00
N LEU A 596 5.81 35.86 -59.11
CA LEU A 596 5.73 37.27 -59.48
C LEU A 596 6.85 37.67 -60.45
N GLU A 597 8.09 37.23 -60.21
CA GLU A 597 9.21 37.44 -61.14
C GLU A 597 8.98 36.78 -62.52
N LYS A 598 8.42 35.57 -62.55
CA LYS A 598 8.07 34.90 -63.81
C LYS A 598 6.95 35.64 -64.55
N GLY A 599 5.91 36.09 -63.83
CA GLY A 599 4.83 36.89 -64.40
C GLY A 599 5.33 38.21 -64.98
N GLU A 600 6.22 38.91 -64.28
CA GLU A 600 6.82 40.15 -64.77
C GLU A 600 7.69 39.91 -66.02
N LYS A 601 8.43 38.79 -66.09
CA LYS A 601 9.20 38.39 -67.27
C LYS A 601 8.29 38.09 -68.47
N ILE A 602 7.16 37.41 -68.26
CA ILE A 602 6.18 37.10 -69.30
C ILE A 602 5.53 38.38 -69.80
N LEU A 603 5.07 39.26 -68.91
CA LEU A 603 4.47 40.56 -69.26
C LEU A 603 5.45 41.43 -70.09
N LYS A 604 6.73 41.49 -69.69
CA LYS A 604 7.78 42.18 -70.45
C LYS A 604 8.02 41.56 -71.84
N ALA A 605 7.88 40.25 -71.98
CA ALA A 605 8.01 39.56 -73.26
C ALA A 605 6.81 39.84 -74.19
N GLU A 606 5.58 39.84 -73.65
CA GLU A 606 4.37 40.18 -74.40
C GLU A 606 4.34 41.65 -74.85
N LEU A 607 4.74 42.60 -73.98
CA LEU A 607 4.91 44.01 -74.34
C LEU A 607 5.93 44.21 -75.48
N LYS A 608 7.03 43.44 -75.47
CA LYS A 608 8.01 43.44 -76.57
C LYS A 608 7.44 42.86 -77.87
N ALA A 609 6.58 41.85 -77.79
CA ALA A 609 5.92 41.27 -78.96
C ALA A 609 4.87 42.23 -79.56
N LEU A 610 4.06 42.89 -78.72
CA LEU A 610 3.09 43.91 -79.14
C LEU A 610 3.77 45.12 -79.80
N ASN A 611 4.89 45.62 -79.23
CA ASN A 611 5.66 46.69 -79.88
C ASN A 611 6.22 46.27 -81.25
N ARG A 612 6.60 45.00 -81.45
CA ARG A 612 7.03 44.51 -82.78
C ARG A 612 5.87 44.43 -83.78
N ILE A 613 4.65 44.11 -83.34
CA ILE A 613 3.46 44.09 -84.20
C ILE A 613 3.04 45.53 -84.57
N HIS A 614 3.19 46.48 -83.65
CA HIS A 614 2.92 47.90 -83.91
C HIS A 614 3.95 48.54 -84.86
N LEU A 615 5.22 48.12 -84.79
CA LEU A 615 6.25 48.52 -85.77
C LEU A 615 6.03 47.89 -87.15
N SER A 616 5.48 46.68 -87.21
CA SER A 616 5.13 45.97 -88.46
C SER A 616 3.92 46.60 -89.18
N SER A 617 2.92 47.07 -88.44
CA SER A 617 1.78 47.80 -89.03
C SER A 617 2.15 49.22 -89.45
N ALA A 618 3.07 49.88 -88.74
CA ALA A 618 3.63 51.17 -89.16
C ALA A 618 4.53 51.06 -90.40
N SER A 619 5.28 49.96 -90.57
CA SER A 619 6.10 49.74 -91.77
C SER A 619 5.28 49.33 -93.01
N LEU A 620 4.08 48.77 -92.83
CA LEU A 620 3.15 48.48 -93.93
C LEU A 620 2.44 49.74 -94.48
N ALA A 621 2.36 50.82 -93.71
CA ALA A 621 1.80 52.11 -94.19
C ALA A 621 2.78 52.92 -95.07
N GLN A 622 4.06 52.53 -95.14
CA GLN A 622 5.09 53.17 -95.99
C GLN A 622 5.33 52.46 -97.34
N MET A 623 4.56 51.41 -97.68
CA MET A 623 4.66 50.70 -98.97
C MET A 623 3.47 50.95 -99.93
N GLN A 624 2.66 52.00 -99.70
CA GLN A 624 1.55 52.39 -100.58
C GLN A 624 1.66 53.82 -101.15
N SER A 625 2.87 54.31 -101.45
CA SER A 625 3.08 55.51 -102.28
C SER A 625 3.73 55.17 -103.61
#